data_AF-A0A7W8N5D2-F1
#
_entry.id   AF-A0A7W8N5D2-F1
#
_cell.length_a   1.000
_cell.length_b   1.000
_cell.length_c   1.000
_cell.angle_alpha   90.00
_cell.angle_beta   90.00
_cell.angle_gamma   90.00
#
_symmetry.space_group_name_H-M   'P 1'
#
loop_
_entity.id
_entity.type
_entity.pdbx_description
1 polymer ?
#
loop_
_entity_poly.entity_id
_entity_poly.type
_entity_poly.pdbx_seq_one_letter_code
_entity_poly.pdbx_strand_id
1 'polypeptide(L)'
;MKHLEVLLLAIGLCHPPENPFCAYGQQSSVLPDLCATDPIYRAFERVQAEAYRSDSGLAFQFLLDKKLQQENWRNVQKRLDDARTHYGVSKSYLEGGITDLTSSKDIPLPTCYENPLLFIMLYQYASDIELARRALHLPLSHPMRFGSLPSNDINAYTYVFSDTREEVVAINYELSPFIYHMTELAATISHLSQITGDRSDSELVTQALLSMAHNPEAKKTFTETLSSFVLGKPVREPQISPDDFMLVISFAAGMERFVYAHEYAHVILGHVSSSEFIPLGATGDSEHVVLLRTWRQEMDADALGYKLLLHAMAGAESQDLDKKFSEYYRFASMGPLFFLDCLELLDDARIIQETGELPHELSEKEKRALRSCTNQALAESPECLVLVRDTHPPAWLRREVLARVVQQEMHPDHNSKVAKARAAAMTYGINILYKQSLNALYNNLLADSRAAASYQPLVR
;
A
#
# COMPACT_ATOMS: atom_id res chain seq x y z
N MET A 1 9.96 10.98 -11.19
CA MET A 1 9.02 9.91 -11.63
C MET A 1 9.68 8.76 -12.41
N LYS A 2 10.59 9.00 -13.39
CA LYS A 2 11.15 7.94 -14.28
C LYS A 2 11.86 6.75 -13.61
N HIS A 3 12.11 6.80 -12.29
CA HIS A 3 13.17 6.02 -11.66
C HIS A 3 12.71 4.99 -10.63
N LEU A 4 11.52 5.17 -10.06
CA LEU A 4 11.01 4.38 -8.94
C LEU A 4 10.14 3.20 -9.39
N GLU A 5 9.46 3.39 -10.52
CA GLU A 5 8.69 2.38 -11.24
C GLU A 5 9.53 1.13 -11.54
N VAL A 6 10.84 1.31 -11.68
CA VAL A 6 11.86 0.27 -11.90
C VAL A 6 12.14 -0.56 -10.63
N LEU A 7 12.03 0.03 -9.42
CA LEU A 7 12.22 -0.69 -8.15
C LEU A 7 11.00 -1.51 -7.75
N LEU A 8 9.83 -0.95 -8.07
CA LEU A 8 8.52 -1.54 -7.91
C LEU A 8 8.39 -2.85 -8.72
N LEU A 9 8.98 -2.89 -9.91
CA LEU A 9 9.15 -4.10 -10.74
C LEU A 9 10.00 -5.20 -10.12
N ALA A 10 10.63 -4.92 -9.01
CA ALA A 10 11.60 -5.78 -8.40
C ALA A 10 11.13 -6.33 -7.06
N ILE A 11 10.38 -5.51 -6.31
CA ILE A 11 9.85 -5.86 -4.99
C ILE A 11 8.54 -6.63 -5.11
N GLY A 12 7.64 -6.29 -6.04
CA GLY A 12 6.38 -7.02 -6.26
C GLY A 12 6.54 -8.47 -6.75
N LEU A 13 7.79 -8.93 -6.90
CA LEU A 13 8.16 -10.15 -7.62
C LEU A 13 9.12 -11.06 -6.82
N CYS A 14 9.17 -10.84 -5.51
CA CYS A 14 9.92 -11.63 -4.54
C CYS A 14 9.01 -12.40 -3.56
N HIS A 15 7.80 -12.81 -3.96
CA HIS A 15 6.98 -13.68 -3.11
C HIS A 15 7.22 -15.17 -3.41
N PRO A 16 7.43 -16.02 -2.38
CA PRO A 16 7.34 -17.48 -2.52
C PRO A 16 5.87 -17.88 -2.73
N PRO A 17 5.54 -18.92 -3.53
CA PRO A 17 6.10 -20.26 -3.33
C PRO A 17 6.57 -21.00 -4.59
N GLU A 18 6.42 -20.44 -5.80
CA GLU A 18 6.78 -21.15 -7.04
C GLU A 18 8.24 -20.96 -7.46
N ASN A 19 8.98 -20.08 -6.78
CA ASN A 19 10.41 -19.93 -6.98
C ASN A 19 11.17 -20.81 -5.97
N PRO A 20 11.77 -21.95 -6.37
CA PRO A 20 12.52 -22.84 -5.46
C PRO A 20 13.72 -22.16 -4.76
N PHE A 21 14.02 -20.91 -5.15
CA PHE A 21 15.03 -20.05 -4.53
C PHE A 21 14.53 -19.25 -3.30
N CYS A 22 13.21 -19.18 -3.07
CA CYS A 22 12.62 -18.62 -1.84
C CYS A 22 12.11 -19.71 -0.88
N ALA A 23 12.42 -20.98 -1.14
CA ALA A 23 12.27 -22.01 -0.12
C ALA A 23 13.12 -21.59 1.08
N TYR A 24 12.48 -21.44 2.25
CA TYR A 24 13.11 -21.15 3.52
C TYR A 24 14.12 -22.28 3.84
N GLY A 25 15.29 -22.25 3.22
CA GLY A 25 16.46 -22.99 3.67
C GLY A 25 16.73 -22.59 5.11
N GLN A 26 17.36 -23.46 5.91
CA GLN A 26 17.73 -23.14 7.29
C GLN A 26 18.48 -21.80 7.35
N GLN A 27 17.75 -20.72 7.66
CA GLN A 27 18.32 -19.39 7.75
C GLN A 27 19.15 -19.34 9.03
N SER A 28 20.28 -18.64 8.94
CA SER A 28 21.10 -18.34 10.11
C SER A 28 20.25 -17.49 11.05
N SER A 29 19.88 -18.03 12.21
CA SER A 29 18.98 -17.41 13.20
C SER A 29 19.57 -16.18 13.91
N VAL A 30 20.65 -15.58 13.38
CA VAL A 30 21.40 -14.52 14.04
C VAL A 30 20.98 -13.17 13.44
N LEU A 31 20.16 -12.45 14.20
CA LEU A 31 19.84 -11.06 13.91
C LEU A 31 21.09 -10.18 14.04
N PRO A 32 21.24 -9.10 13.24
CA PRO A 32 22.38 -8.20 13.33
C PRO A 32 22.41 -7.44 14.66
N ASP A 33 23.61 -7.07 15.10
CA ASP A 33 23.77 -6.13 16.22
C ASP A 33 23.19 -4.75 15.84
N LEU A 34 22.68 -4.03 16.84
CA LEU A 34 22.18 -2.65 16.69
C LEU A 34 23.30 -1.75 16.18
N CYS A 35 23.06 -0.97 15.12
CA CYS A 35 24.08 -0.13 14.50
C CYS A 35 23.67 1.33 14.29
N ALA A 36 22.42 1.71 14.58
CA ALA A 36 21.98 3.08 14.43
C ALA A 36 22.77 4.05 15.34
N THR A 37 23.30 5.10 14.73
CA THR A 37 24.07 6.15 15.42
C THR A 37 23.21 7.32 15.86
N ASP A 38 22.16 7.63 15.10
CA ASP A 38 21.11 8.59 15.49
C ASP A 38 20.29 8.01 16.67
N PRO A 39 20.09 8.76 17.78
CA PRO A 39 19.38 8.25 18.95
C PRO A 39 17.96 7.78 18.70
N ILE A 40 17.25 8.41 17.77
CA ILE A 40 15.84 8.13 17.45
C ILE A 40 15.77 6.87 16.60
N TYR A 41 16.63 6.79 15.58
CA TYR A 41 16.75 5.55 14.80
C TYR A 41 17.27 4.40 15.66
N ARG A 42 18.08 4.65 16.70
CA ARG A 42 18.45 3.61 17.67
C ARG A 42 17.27 3.13 18.50
N ALA A 43 16.35 4.02 18.86
CA ALA A 43 15.12 3.62 19.53
C ALA A 43 14.22 2.81 18.59
N PHE A 44 14.04 3.27 17.35
CA PHE A 44 13.30 2.56 16.31
C PHE A 44 13.93 1.21 15.92
N GLU A 45 15.26 1.11 15.89
CA GLU A 45 15.98 -0.14 15.59
C GLU A 45 15.68 -1.23 16.62
N ARG A 46 15.40 -0.85 17.88
CA ARG A 46 14.94 -1.82 18.90
C ARG A 46 13.55 -2.33 18.59
N VAL A 47 12.65 -1.46 18.12
CA VAL A 47 11.30 -1.83 17.64
C VAL A 47 11.44 -2.82 16.48
N GLN A 48 12.27 -2.53 15.48
CA GLN A 48 12.52 -3.44 14.36
C GLN A 48 13.08 -4.79 14.84
N ALA A 49 14.10 -4.77 15.71
CA ALA A 49 14.70 -5.98 16.24
C ALA A 49 13.70 -6.84 17.01
N GLU A 50 12.78 -6.22 17.74
CA GLU A 50 11.69 -6.90 18.44
C GLU A 50 10.66 -7.49 17.47
N ALA A 51 10.26 -6.74 16.45
CA ALA A 51 9.37 -7.23 15.40
C ALA A 51 9.95 -8.49 14.71
N TYR A 52 11.23 -8.46 14.34
CA TYR A 52 11.93 -9.63 13.78
C TYR A 52 12.01 -10.84 14.72
N ARG A 53 12.02 -10.63 16.05
CA ARG A 53 12.04 -11.73 17.03
C ARG A 53 10.65 -12.31 17.29
N SER A 54 9.62 -11.48 17.24
CA SER A 54 8.23 -11.89 17.43
C SER A 54 7.72 -12.76 16.27
N ASP A 55 8.30 -12.62 15.07
CA ASP A 55 7.94 -13.44 13.92
C ASP A 55 8.45 -14.88 14.04
N SER A 56 7.63 -15.73 14.67
CA SER A 56 7.87 -17.16 14.88
C SER A 56 8.05 -17.96 13.57
N GLY A 57 7.52 -17.45 12.45
CA GLY A 57 7.66 -18.04 11.12
C GLY A 57 8.98 -17.68 10.43
N LEU A 58 9.75 -16.75 11.01
CA LEU A 58 10.92 -16.12 10.37
C LEU A 58 10.60 -15.57 8.99
N ALA A 59 9.33 -15.26 8.72
CA ALA A 59 8.83 -14.88 7.42
C ALA A 59 9.59 -13.68 6.88
N PHE A 60 10.08 -12.78 7.73
CA PHE A 60 10.83 -11.59 7.33
C PHE A 60 12.35 -11.69 7.41
N GLN A 61 12.94 -12.70 8.05
CA GLN A 61 14.41 -12.74 8.25
C GLN A 61 15.21 -12.77 6.95
N PHE A 62 14.61 -13.27 5.85
CA PHE A 62 15.21 -13.21 4.52
C PHE A 62 15.53 -11.78 4.07
N LEU A 63 14.82 -10.77 4.61
CA LEU A 63 15.07 -9.35 4.31
C LEU A 63 16.43 -8.88 4.81
N LEU A 64 17.05 -9.58 5.77
CA LEU A 64 18.35 -9.23 6.37
C LEU A 64 19.52 -10.06 5.80
N ASP A 65 19.23 -11.13 5.05
CA ASP A 65 20.26 -11.98 4.46
C ASP A 65 20.96 -11.26 3.29
N LYS A 66 22.23 -10.91 3.48
CA LYS A 66 23.02 -10.18 2.48
C LYS A 66 23.15 -10.91 1.14
N LYS A 67 23.18 -12.25 1.15
CA LYS A 67 23.27 -13.04 -0.08
C LYS A 67 21.94 -12.99 -0.83
N LEU A 68 20.81 -13.15 -0.12
CA LEU A 68 19.48 -13.01 -0.71
C LEU A 68 19.25 -11.58 -1.21
N GLN A 69 19.67 -10.55 -0.47
CA GLN A 69 19.61 -9.16 -0.93
C GLN A 69 20.39 -8.95 -2.25
N GLN A 70 21.59 -9.54 -2.38
CA GLN A 70 22.38 -9.49 -3.61
C GLN A 70 21.74 -10.29 -4.76
N GLU A 71 21.08 -11.41 -4.46
CA GLU A 71 20.31 -12.19 -5.44
C GLU A 71 19.08 -11.41 -5.92
N ASN A 72 18.31 -10.85 -5.00
CA ASN A 72 17.18 -9.98 -5.28
C ASN A 72 17.63 -8.82 -6.16
N TRP A 73 18.75 -8.16 -5.82
CA TRP A 73 19.33 -7.11 -6.67
C TRP A 73 19.60 -7.56 -8.11
N ARG A 74 20.20 -8.73 -8.29
CA ARG A 74 20.47 -9.28 -9.63
C ARG A 74 19.17 -9.60 -10.38
N ASN A 75 18.16 -10.09 -9.67
CA ASN A 75 16.84 -10.36 -10.24
C ASN A 75 16.14 -9.07 -10.65
N VAL A 76 16.22 -8.01 -9.84
CA VAL A 76 15.75 -6.66 -10.20
C VAL A 76 16.36 -6.24 -11.54
N GLN A 77 17.69 -6.26 -11.63
CA GLN A 77 18.41 -5.86 -12.84
C GLN A 77 17.99 -6.67 -14.06
N LYS A 78 17.92 -8.00 -13.92
CA LYS A 78 17.49 -8.87 -15.02
C LYS A 78 16.08 -8.55 -15.50
N ARG A 79 15.13 -8.36 -14.59
CA ARG A 79 13.74 -8.06 -14.96
C ARG A 79 13.61 -6.71 -15.64
N LEU A 80 14.44 -5.74 -15.29
CA LEU A 80 14.51 -4.45 -15.98
C LEU A 80 15.03 -4.57 -17.40
N ASP A 81 16.05 -5.42 -17.60
CA ASP A 81 16.56 -5.74 -18.94
C ASP A 81 15.50 -6.50 -19.78
N ASP A 82 14.77 -7.44 -19.16
CA ASP A 82 13.67 -8.16 -19.80
C ASP A 82 12.53 -7.19 -20.15
N ALA A 83 12.19 -6.26 -19.26
CA ALA A 83 11.15 -5.26 -19.48
C ALA A 83 11.47 -4.34 -20.67
N ARG A 84 12.75 -3.98 -20.83
CA ARG A 84 13.24 -3.24 -22.01
C ARG A 84 12.97 -4.00 -23.31
N THR A 85 13.12 -5.31 -23.28
CA THR A 85 13.04 -6.16 -24.47
C THR A 85 11.60 -6.52 -24.82
N HIS A 86 10.75 -6.75 -23.82
CA HIS A 86 9.40 -7.31 -24.02
C HIS A 86 8.28 -6.25 -24.02
N TYR A 87 8.43 -5.17 -23.25
CA TYR A 87 7.32 -4.21 -23.03
C TYR A 87 7.45 -2.92 -23.84
N GLY A 88 8.49 -2.79 -24.68
CA GLY A 88 8.70 -1.60 -25.50
C GLY A 88 8.87 -0.31 -24.69
N VAL A 89 9.16 -0.42 -23.39
CA VAL A 89 9.40 0.71 -22.51
C VAL A 89 10.63 1.45 -23.04
N SER A 90 10.50 2.78 -23.20
CA SER A 90 11.58 3.59 -23.76
C SER A 90 12.89 3.32 -23.03
N LYS A 91 13.97 3.11 -23.78
CA LYS A 91 15.31 2.94 -23.23
C LYS A 91 15.69 4.07 -22.26
N SER A 92 15.34 5.32 -22.59
CA SER A 92 15.60 6.49 -21.74
C SER A 92 14.82 6.49 -20.42
N TYR A 93 13.70 5.76 -20.37
CA TYR A 93 12.90 5.61 -19.16
C TYR A 93 13.58 4.64 -18.19
N LEU A 94 13.93 3.45 -18.67
CA LEU A 94 14.58 2.42 -17.87
C LEU A 94 16.01 2.79 -17.48
N GLU A 95 16.77 3.44 -18.36
CA GLU A 95 18.14 3.88 -18.05
C GLU A 95 18.19 4.88 -16.90
N GLY A 96 17.18 5.75 -16.82
CA GLY A 96 16.99 6.61 -15.66
C GLY A 96 16.88 5.76 -14.39
N GLY A 97 15.89 4.87 -14.32
CA GLY A 97 15.66 4.09 -13.10
C GLY A 97 16.81 3.17 -12.73
N ILE A 98 17.49 2.56 -13.70
CA ILE A 98 18.68 1.73 -13.44
C ILE A 98 19.83 2.58 -12.89
N THR A 99 20.04 3.79 -13.41
CA THR A 99 21.10 4.69 -12.95
C THR A 99 20.84 5.12 -11.51
N ASP A 100 19.61 5.56 -11.22
CA ASP A 100 19.21 5.97 -9.88
C ASP A 100 19.25 4.81 -8.90
N LEU A 101 18.80 3.63 -9.33
CA LEU A 101 18.89 2.43 -8.51
C LEU A 101 20.34 2.11 -8.18
N THR A 102 21.22 2.16 -9.17
CA THR A 102 22.65 1.88 -8.98
C THR A 102 23.32 2.91 -8.07
N SER A 103 23.00 4.19 -8.22
CA SER A 103 23.51 5.25 -7.33
C SER A 103 22.92 5.20 -5.92
N SER A 104 21.71 4.64 -5.78
CA SER A 104 21.02 4.50 -4.49
C SER A 104 21.57 3.38 -3.62
N LYS A 105 22.43 2.49 -4.15
CA LYS A 105 23.12 1.45 -3.36
C LYS A 105 23.95 2.01 -2.21
N ASP A 106 24.43 3.23 -2.37
CA ASP A 106 25.29 3.90 -1.41
C ASP A 106 24.49 4.79 -0.43
N ILE A 107 23.15 4.77 -0.48
CA ILE A 107 22.32 5.46 0.49
C ILE A 107 22.54 4.80 1.86
N PRO A 108 22.99 5.58 2.88
CA PRO A 108 23.18 5.04 4.21
C PRO A 108 21.83 4.62 4.79
N LEU A 109 21.74 3.37 5.23
CA LEU A 109 20.56 2.87 5.91
C LEU A 109 20.51 3.45 7.34
N PRO A 110 19.35 3.91 7.82
CA PRO A 110 19.21 4.47 9.16
C PRO A 110 19.42 3.42 10.26
N THR A 111 19.14 2.15 9.97
CA THR A 111 19.30 1.02 10.90
C THR A 111 19.86 -0.20 10.17
N CYS A 112 20.37 -1.18 10.93
CA CYS A 112 20.83 -2.47 10.38
C CYS A 112 19.71 -3.45 10.06
N TYR A 113 18.47 -3.06 10.36
CA TYR A 113 17.27 -3.86 10.15
C TYR A 113 16.45 -3.39 8.93
N GLU A 114 16.88 -2.33 8.25
CA GLU A 114 16.27 -1.90 7.00
C GLU A 114 16.54 -2.89 5.86
N ASN A 115 15.50 -3.14 5.05
CA ASN A 115 15.70 -3.74 3.74
C ASN A 115 16.20 -2.65 2.77
N PRO A 116 17.38 -2.82 2.13
CA PRO A 116 17.94 -1.77 1.28
C PRO A 116 17.05 -1.38 0.09
N LEU A 117 16.38 -2.35 -0.55
CA LEU A 117 15.50 -2.08 -1.69
C LEU A 117 14.28 -1.28 -1.22
N LEU A 118 13.59 -1.74 -0.17
CA LEU A 118 12.45 -1.01 0.36
C LEU A 118 12.87 0.40 0.81
N PHE A 119 14.00 0.54 1.51
CA PHE A 119 14.48 1.84 1.99
C PHE A 119 14.82 2.82 0.86
N ILE A 120 15.39 2.35 -0.25
CA ILE A 120 15.59 3.18 -1.45
C ILE A 120 14.24 3.72 -1.95
N MET A 121 13.21 2.88 -1.94
CA MET A 121 11.85 3.28 -2.30
C MET A 121 11.28 4.32 -1.34
N LEU A 122 11.39 4.09 -0.03
CA LEU A 122 11.00 5.03 1.03
C LEU A 122 11.66 6.39 0.83
N TYR A 123 12.98 6.39 0.60
CA TYR A 123 13.77 7.59 0.42
C TYR A 123 13.33 8.38 -0.83
N GLN A 124 13.10 7.69 -1.94
CA GLN A 124 12.66 8.33 -3.18
C GLN A 124 11.25 8.92 -3.06
N TYR A 125 10.31 8.22 -2.42
CA TYR A 125 8.98 8.77 -2.14
C TYR A 125 9.04 9.99 -1.22
N ALA A 126 9.78 9.91 -0.12
CA ALA A 126 9.96 11.03 0.80
C ALA A 126 10.59 12.25 0.10
N SER A 127 11.57 12.02 -0.78
CA SER A 127 12.19 13.06 -1.60
C SER A 127 11.19 13.72 -2.56
N ASP A 128 10.39 12.93 -3.27
CA ASP A 128 9.34 13.44 -4.18
C ASP A 128 8.32 14.31 -3.42
N ILE A 129 7.85 13.86 -2.26
CA ILE A 129 6.88 14.59 -1.42
C ILE A 129 7.51 15.84 -0.80
N GLU A 130 8.76 15.79 -0.37
CA GLU A 130 9.48 16.95 0.17
C GLU A 130 9.67 18.06 -0.88
N LEU A 131 9.94 17.68 -2.13
CA LEU A 131 9.97 18.63 -3.25
C LEU A 131 8.59 19.25 -3.50
N ALA A 132 7.53 18.45 -3.49
CA ALA A 132 6.15 18.94 -3.63
C ALA A 132 5.76 19.90 -2.49
N ARG A 133 6.10 19.56 -1.25
CA ARG A 133 5.89 20.41 -0.07
C ARG A 133 6.55 21.77 -0.22
N ARG A 134 7.82 21.79 -0.67
CA ARG A 134 8.57 23.03 -0.91
C ARG A 134 7.93 23.88 -2.01
N ALA A 135 7.51 23.25 -3.10
CA ALA A 135 6.84 23.93 -4.21
C ALA A 135 5.50 24.56 -3.77
N LEU A 136 4.80 23.92 -2.82
CA LEU A 136 3.57 24.42 -2.22
C LEU A 136 3.79 25.40 -1.05
N HIS A 137 5.04 25.70 -0.69
CA HIS A 137 5.40 26.55 0.46
C HIS A 137 4.77 26.11 1.79
N LEU A 138 4.55 24.80 1.96
CA LEU A 138 3.94 24.25 3.16
C LEU A 138 4.97 24.15 4.29
N PRO A 139 4.62 24.48 5.55
CA PRO A 139 5.55 24.38 6.67
C PRO A 139 5.85 22.92 7.03
N LEU A 140 7.01 22.68 7.65
CA LEU A 140 7.34 21.41 8.29
C LEU A 140 8.03 21.71 9.62
N SER A 141 7.47 21.20 10.72
CA SER A 141 7.95 21.48 12.08
C SER A 141 9.33 20.87 12.34
N HIS A 142 9.61 19.71 11.76
CA HIS A 142 10.89 19.00 11.83
C HIS A 142 11.06 18.09 10.60
N PRO A 143 12.30 17.71 10.23
CA PRO A 143 12.51 16.71 9.19
C PRO A 143 11.74 15.42 9.50
N MET A 144 11.09 14.86 8.49
CA MET A 144 10.45 13.55 8.59
C MET A 144 11.50 12.45 8.62
N ARG A 145 11.27 11.43 9.43
CA ARG A 145 12.10 10.22 9.50
C ARG A 145 11.24 9.04 9.10
N PHE A 146 11.77 8.20 8.21
CA PHE A 146 11.08 7.02 7.70
C PHE A 146 11.92 5.78 7.94
N GLY A 147 11.24 4.67 8.18
CA GLY A 147 11.85 3.35 8.22
C GLY A 147 10.86 2.28 7.81
N SER A 148 11.33 1.05 7.63
CA SER A 148 10.46 -0.09 7.37
C SER A 148 10.26 -0.95 8.62
N LEU A 149 9.11 -1.61 8.74
CA LEU A 149 8.84 -2.54 9.82
C LEU A 149 8.48 -3.93 9.26
N PRO A 150 9.12 -5.02 9.75
CA PRO A 150 8.79 -6.38 9.34
C PRO A 150 7.48 -6.82 10.00
N SER A 151 6.37 -6.36 9.45
CA SER A 151 5.02 -6.63 9.95
C SER A 151 4.12 -7.09 8.81
N ASN A 152 3.24 -8.05 9.12
CA ASN A 152 2.16 -8.52 8.23
C ASN A 152 1.01 -7.52 8.16
N ASP A 153 0.99 -6.51 9.02
CA ASP A 153 -0.07 -5.52 9.02
C ASP A 153 0.08 -4.56 7.83
N ILE A 154 -1.01 -4.32 7.12
CA ILE A 154 -1.06 -3.48 5.93
C ILE A 154 -1.37 -2.05 6.40
N ASN A 155 -0.35 -1.39 6.96
CA ASN A 155 -0.49 -0.04 7.50
C ASN A 155 0.84 0.74 7.51
N ALA A 156 0.73 2.02 7.83
CA ALA A 156 1.83 2.88 8.24
C ALA A 156 1.55 3.42 9.63
N TYR A 157 2.58 3.52 10.47
CA TYR A 157 2.42 4.02 11.84
C TYR A 157 3.46 5.08 12.16
N THR A 158 3.04 6.10 12.91
CA THR A 158 3.96 7.07 13.50
C THR A 158 4.33 6.63 14.92
N TYR A 159 5.55 6.14 15.10
CA TYR A 159 6.11 5.73 16.39
C TYR A 159 6.68 6.93 17.13
N VAL A 160 6.38 7.05 18.43
CA VAL A 160 6.88 8.15 19.27
C VAL A 160 7.78 7.62 20.36
N PHE A 161 8.93 8.26 20.53
CA PHE A 161 9.89 7.89 21.57
C PHE A 161 9.84 8.88 22.72
N SER A 162 9.46 8.38 23.91
CA SER A 162 9.16 9.18 25.13
C SER A 162 10.23 10.17 25.51
N ASP A 163 11.50 9.80 25.30
CA ASP A 163 12.64 10.53 25.81
C ASP A 163 12.94 11.79 24.98
N THR A 164 12.53 11.80 23.71
CA THR A 164 12.81 12.89 22.76
C THR A 164 11.55 13.57 22.22
N ARG A 165 10.38 12.91 22.33
CA ARG A 165 9.15 13.28 21.59
C ARG A 165 9.37 13.38 20.09
N GLU A 166 10.38 12.68 19.57
CA GLU A 166 10.61 12.58 18.15
C GLU A 166 9.93 11.35 17.58
N GLU A 167 9.65 11.43 16.29
CA GLU A 167 8.76 10.52 15.59
C GLU A 167 9.51 9.82 14.44
N VAL A 168 9.18 8.56 14.22
CA VAL A 168 9.55 7.81 13.01
C VAL A 168 8.27 7.26 12.39
N VAL A 169 8.05 7.58 11.12
CA VAL A 169 7.00 6.95 10.33
C VAL A 169 7.53 5.62 9.82
N ALA A 170 6.96 4.54 10.34
CA ALA A 170 7.29 3.19 9.92
C ALA A 170 6.27 2.70 8.90
N ILE A 171 6.76 2.27 7.75
CA ILE A 171 5.94 1.60 6.74
C ILE A 171 6.07 0.10 6.94
N ASN A 172 4.94 -0.57 7.18
CA ASN A 172 4.97 -2.01 7.31
C ASN A 172 5.29 -2.67 5.97
N TYR A 173 6.12 -3.70 6.01
CA TYR A 173 6.59 -4.39 4.82
C TYR A 173 5.43 -4.87 3.93
N GLU A 174 4.37 -5.43 4.52
CA GLU A 174 3.26 -6.05 3.78
C GLU A 174 2.39 -5.03 3.00
N LEU A 175 2.51 -3.74 3.31
CA LEU A 175 1.73 -2.69 2.63
C LEU A 175 2.05 -2.63 1.12
N SER A 176 3.33 -2.67 0.75
CA SER A 176 3.75 -2.62 -0.65
C SER A 176 3.27 -3.87 -1.44
N PRO A 177 3.58 -5.11 -1.00
CA PRO A 177 2.99 -6.32 -1.56
C PRO A 177 1.48 -6.25 -1.75
N PHE A 178 0.74 -5.80 -0.75
CA PHE A 178 -0.71 -5.64 -0.83
C PHE A 178 -1.12 -4.71 -1.97
N ILE A 179 -0.53 -3.50 -2.01
CA ILE A 179 -0.78 -2.52 -3.07
C ILE A 179 -0.53 -3.13 -4.46
N TYR A 180 0.59 -3.84 -4.64
CA TYR A 180 0.93 -4.50 -5.90
C TYR A 180 -0.09 -5.56 -6.31
N HIS A 181 -0.33 -6.54 -5.44
CA HIS A 181 -1.20 -7.66 -5.76
C HIS A 181 -2.64 -7.22 -6.05
N MET A 182 -3.16 -6.25 -5.28
CA MET A 182 -4.49 -5.71 -5.50
C MET A 182 -4.58 -4.98 -6.85
N THR A 183 -3.52 -4.25 -7.23
CA THR A 183 -3.44 -3.58 -8.52
C THR A 183 -3.32 -4.57 -9.67
N GLU A 184 -2.51 -5.61 -9.53
CA GLU A 184 -2.35 -6.68 -10.52
C GLU A 184 -3.65 -7.45 -10.74
N LEU A 185 -4.32 -7.83 -9.66
CA LEU A 185 -5.66 -8.42 -9.71
C LEU A 185 -6.62 -7.49 -10.47
N ALA A 186 -6.69 -6.21 -10.11
CA ALA A 186 -7.55 -5.25 -10.79
C ALA A 186 -7.17 -5.04 -12.27
N ALA A 187 -5.87 -5.13 -12.61
CA ALA A 187 -5.41 -5.02 -13.98
C ALA A 187 -5.84 -6.23 -14.82
N THR A 188 -5.57 -7.46 -14.35
CA THR A 188 -5.93 -8.71 -15.06
C THR A 188 -7.41 -8.84 -15.40
N ILE A 189 -8.26 -8.20 -14.61
CA ILE A 189 -9.71 -8.20 -14.80
C ILE A 189 -10.22 -7.00 -15.62
N SER A 190 -9.38 -5.99 -15.82
CA SER A 190 -9.67 -4.77 -16.58
C SER A 190 -9.07 -4.78 -17.99
N HIS A 191 -8.62 -5.92 -18.51
CA HIS A 191 -8.08 -6.04 -19.87
C HIS A 191 -9.09 -5.56 -20.92
N LEU A 192 -8.91 -4.33 -21.41
CA LEU A 192 -9.70 -3.72 -22.48
C LEU A 192 -9.04 -3.87 -23.86
N SER A 193 -7.99 -4.69 -24.00
CA SER A 193 -7.17 -4.81 -25.22
C SER A 193 -7.95 -5.22 -26.48
N GLN A 194 -9.19 -5.68 -26.33
CA GLN A 194 -10.09 -6.01 -27.45
C GLN A 194 -11.07 -4.89 -27.83
N ILE A 195 -11.05 -3.75 -27.15
CA ILE A 195 -12.00 -2.67 -27.41
C ILE A 195 -11.39 -1.63 -28.34
N THR A 196 -11.44 -1.94 -29.63
CA THR A 196 -11.20 -0.97 -30.70
C THR A 196 -12.55 -0.37 -31.12
N GLY A 197 -12.65 0.97 -31.12
CA GLY A 197 -13.84 1.68 -31.59
C GLY A 197 -14.27 2.87 -30.73
N ASP A 198 -15.22 3.64 -31.26
CA ASP A 198 -15.74 4.90 -30.68
C ASP A 198 -16.78 4.66 -29.56
N ARG A 199 -16.49 3.69 -28.68
CA ARG A 199 -17.40 3.31 -27.59
C ARG A 199 -17.41 4.36 -26.48
N SER A 200 -18.55 4.50 -25.83
CA SER A 200 -18.72 5.36 -24.65
C SER A 200 -18.01 4.79 -23.42
N ASP A 201 -17.61 5.67 -22.49
CA ASP A 201 -17.00 5.27 -21.21
C ASP A 201 -17.86 4.24 -20.45
N SER A 202 -19.20 4.38 -20.49
CA SER A 202 -20.12 3.46 -19.84
C SER A 202 -20.14 2.07 -20.48
N GLU A 203 -19.99 1.97 -21.80
CA GLU A 203 -19.91 0.67 -22.48
C GLU A 203 -18.60 -0.04 -22.14
N LEU A 204 -17.49 0.70 -22.07
CA LEU A 204 -16.19 0.16 -21.67
C LEU A 204 -16.24 -0.39 -20.25
N VAL A 205 -16.76 0.40 -19.31
CA VAL A 205 -16.92 -0.02 -17.91
C VAL A 205 -17.87 -1.22 -17.83
N THR A 206 -19.02 -1.19 -18.51
CA THR A 206 -19.99 -2.30 -18.49
C THR A 206 -19.37 -3.60 -19.02
N GLN A 207 -18.63 -3.54 -20.13
CA GLN A 207 -17.98 -4.72 -20.70
C GLN A 207 -16.92 -5.28 -19.74
N ALA A 208 -16.11 -4.42 -19.12
CA ALA A 208 -15.19 -4.85 -18.09
C ALA A 208 -15.96 -5.57 -16.98
N LEU A 209 -17.00 -4.95 -16.41
CA LEU A 209 -17.80 -5.51 -15.31
C LEU A 209 -18.42 -6.87 -15.66
N LEU A 210 -18.88 -7.04 -16.91
CA LEU A 210 -19.41 -8.32 -17.39
C LEU A 210 -18.31 -9.38 -17.53
N SER A 211 -17.17 -9.03 -18.14
CA SER A 211 -16.01 -9.93 -18.23
C SER A 211 -15.57 -10.42 -16.85
N MET A 212 -15.64 -9.53 -15.85
CA MET A 212 -15.30 -9.84 -14.46
C MET A 212 -16.31 -10.78 -13.81
N ALA A 213 -17.60 -10.47 -13.93
CA ALA A 213 -18.66 -11.28 -13.34
C ALA A 213 -18.62 -12.76 -13.81
N HIS A 214 -18.14 -12.99 -15.03
CA HIS A 214 -18.07 -14.29 -15.67
C HIS A 214 -16.69 -14.95 -15.64
N ASN A 215 -15.71 -14.39 -14.93
CA ASN A 215 -14.37 -14.99 -14.80
C ASN A 215 -14.22 -15.76 -13.47
N PRO A 216 -14.39 -17.10 -13.45
CA PRO A 216 -14.28 -17.89 -12.21
C PRO A 216 -12.85 -17.93 -11.66
N GLU A 217 -11.83 -17.87 -12.51
CA GLU A 217 -10.43 -17.86 -12.07
C GLU A 217 -10.11 -16.54 -11.36
N ALA A 218 -10.54 -15.41 -11.91
CA ALA A 218 -10.36 -14.11 -11.25
C ALA A 218 -10.97 -14.07 -9.84
N LYS A 219 -12.18 -14.63 -9.67
CA LYS A 219 -12.83 -14.73 -8.36
C LYS A 219 -12.06 -15.62 -7.39
N LYS A 220 -11.55 -16.76 -7.89
CA LYS A 220 -10.73 -17.67 -7.10
C LYS A 220 -9.43 -16.99 -6.66
N THR A 221 -8.66 -16.43 -7.58
CA THR A 221 -7.40 -15.73 -7.28
C THR A 221 -7.63 -14.56 -6.32
N PHE A 222 -8.67 -13.76 -6.55
CA PHE A 222 -9.04 -12.66 -5.65
C PHE A 222 -9.32 -13.16 -4.21
N THR A 223 -10.11 -14.23 -4.08
CA THR A 223 -10.45 -14.82 -2.77
C THR A 223 -9.20 -15.35 -2.07
N GLU A 224 -8.35 -16.07 -2.80
CA GLU A 224 -7.10 -16.64 -2.29
C GLU A 224 -6.14 -15.53 -1.84
N THR A 225 -5.95 -14.50 -2.66
CA THR A 225 -5.09 -13.35 -2.34
C THR A 225 -5.54 -12.62 -1.09
N LEU A 226 -6.82 -12.24 -1.00
CA LEU A 226 -7.32 -11.50 0.16
C LEU A 226 -7.28 -12.35 1.44
N SER A 227 -7.59 -13.65 1.33
CA SER A 227 -7.44 -14.58 2.46
C SER A 227 -5.98 -14.69 2.90
N SER A 228 -5.04 -14.78 1.95
CA SER A 228 -3.62 -14.86 2.25
C SER A 228 -3.12 -13.64 3.01
N PHE A 229 -3.48 -12.43 2.59
CA PHE A 229 -3.08 -11.20 3.31
C PHE A 229 -3.62 -11.16 4.74
N VAL A 230 -4.91 -11.46 4.94
CA VAL A 230 -5.52 -11.47 6.28
C VAL A 230 -4.89 -12.53 7.19
N LEU A 231 -4.48 -13.66 6.63
CA LEU A 231 -3.89 -14.77 7.37
C LEU A 231 -2.36 -14.71 7.48
N GLY A 232 -1.71 -13.67 6.93
CA GLY A 232 -0.25 -13.58 6.84
C GLY A 232 0.39 -14.76 6.10
N LYS A 233 -0.30 -15.31 5.08
CA LYS A 233 0.17 -16.41 4.25
C LYS A 233 0.77 -15.86 2.95
N PRO A 234 1.70 -16.61 2.31
CA PRO A 234 2.19 -16.22 1.00
C PRO A 234 1.06 -16.05 -0.02
N VAL A 235 1.18 -15.02 -0.85
CA VAL A 235 0.21 -14.66 -1.90
C VAL A 235 0.74 -15.18 -3.23
N ARG A 236 -0.17 -15.74 -4.04
CA ARG A 236 0.16 -16.14 -5.42
C ARG A 236 0.21 -14.92 -6.32
N GLU A 237 1.31 -14.74 -7.03
CA GLU A 237 1.50 -13.64 -8.01
C GLU A 237 0.52 -13.78 -9.19
N PRO A 238 -0.39 -12.81 -9.41
CA PRO A 238 -1.22 -12.74 -10.60
C PRO A 238 -0.36 -12.61 -11.87
N GLN A 239 -0.76 -13.29 -12.94
CA GLN A 239 -0.09 -13.16 -14.23
C GLN A 239 -0.61 -11.91 -14.96
N ILE A 240 0.23 -10.86 -15.01
CA ILE A 240 -0.10 -9.61 -15.69
C ILE A 240 0.29 -9.70 -17.17
N SER A 241 -0.56 -9.19 -18.06
CA SER A 241 -0.16 -9.05 -19.46
C SER A 241 0.89 -7.94 -19.63
N PRO A 242 1.75 -8.06 -20.67
CA PRO A 242 2.62 -6.98 -21.12
C PRO A 242 1.97 -5.59 -21.25
N ASP A 243 0.72 -5.55 -21.72
CA ASP A 243 -0.01 -4.30 -22.00
C ASP A 243 -0.54 -3.61 -20.74
N ASP A 244 -0.62 -4.36 -19.63
CA ASP A 244 -1.17 -3.89 -18.36
C ASP A 244 -0.08 -3.59 -17.34
N PHE A 245 1.15 -3.98 -17.64
CA PHE A 245 2.31 -3.77 -16.78
C PHE A 245 2.48 -2.31 -16.34
N MET A 246 2.44 -1.36 -17.28
CA MET A 246 2.58 0.06 -16.93
C MET A 246 1.38 0.62 -16.17
N LEU A 247 0.18 0.07 -16.40
CA LEU A 247 -1.00 0.41 -15.62
C LEU A 247 -0.81 0.02 -14.16
N VAL A 248 -0.36 -1.22 -13.91
CA VAL A 248 -0.10 -1.73 -12.56
C VAL A 248 0.91 -0.86 -11.85
N ILE A 249 2.05 -0.60 -12.48
CA ILE A 249 3.09 0.21 -11.86
C ILE A 249 2.57 1.62 -11.53
N SER A 250 1.85 2.26 -12.45
CA SER A 250 1.35 3.63 -12.25
C SER A 250 0.37 3.69 -11.07
N PHE A 251 -0.58 2.76 -11.00
CA PHE A 251 -1.53 2.70 -9.88
C PHE A 251 -0.82 2.49 -8.56
N ALA A 252 0.00 1.45 -8.46
CA ALA A 252 0.73 1.12 -7.24
C ALA A 252 1.65 2.26 -6.79
N ALA A 253 2.36 2.90 -7.72
CA ALA A 253 3.21 4.05 -7.45
C ALA A 253 2.43 5.29 -6.95
N GLY A 254 1.18 5.45 -7.38
CA GLY A 254 0.28 6.49 -6.90
C GLY A 254 -0.29 6.19 -5.50
N MET A 255 -0.66 4.92 -5.26
CA MET A 255 -1.13 4.43 -3.96
C MET A 255 -0.04 4.58 -2.90
N GLU A 256 1.16 4.09 -3.17
CA GLU A 256 2.28 4.17 -2.24
C GLU A 256 2.63 5.63 -1.93
N ARG A 257 2.85 6.48 -2.95
CA ARG A 257 3.12 7.92 -2.75
C ARG A 257 2.07 8.60 -1.89
N PHE A 258 0.80 8.23 -2.06
CA PHE A 258 -0.28 8.79 -1.26
C PHE A 258 -0.16 8.42 0.21
N VAL A 259 0.24 7.19 0.55
CA VAL A 259 0.52 6.82 1.94
C VAL A 259 1.61 7.72 2.52
N TYR A 260 2.73 7.92 1.83
CA TYR A 260 3.78 8.84 2.33
C TYR A 260 3.29 10.28 2.43
N ALA A 261 2.56 10.74 1.42
CA ALA A 261 2.03 12.10 1.39
C ALA A 261 1.02 12.34 2.50
N HIS A 262 0.22 11.33 2.86
CA HIS A 262 -0.70 11.33 3.99
C HIS A 262 0.05 11.50 5.31
N GLU A 263 1.13 10.73 5.54
CA GLU A 263 1.96 10.85 6.75
C GLU A 263 2.66 12.22 6.84
N TYR A 264 3.16 12.74 5.70
CA TYR A 264 3.66 14.12 5.63
C TYR A 264 2.59 15.14 5.99
N ALA A 265 1.36 14.95 5.50
CA ALA A 265 0.27 15.86 5.74
C ALA A 265 -0.07 15.98 7.22
N HIS A 266 0.00 14.88 8.00
CA HIS A 266 -0.14 14.94 9.44
C HIS A 266 0.86 15.90 10.10
N VAL A 267 2.14 15.82 9.72
CA VAL A 267 3.19 16.67 10.30
C VAL A 267 3.09 18.11 9.82
N ILE A 268 2.79 18.33 8.53
CA ILE A 268 2.58 19.68 7.97
C ILE A 268 1.42 20.40 8.65
N LEU A 269 0.32 19.68 8.91
CA LEU A 269 -0.87 20.24 9.56
C LEU A 269 -0.73 20.34 11.09
N GLY A 270 0.38 19.87 11.66
CA GLY A 270 0.60 19.84 13.10
C GLY A 270 -0.46 19.01 13.81
N HIS A 271 -0.91 17.91 13.20
CA HIS A 271 -1.85 17.01 13.84
C HIS A 271 -1.23 16.45 15.11
N VAL A 272 -1.94 16.61 16.22
CA VAL A 272 -1.57 16.09 17.55
C VAL A 272 -2.54 14.99 17.94
N SER A 273 -2.06 14.04 18.70
CA SER A 273 -2.73 12.75 18.88
C SER A 273 -2.55 12.23 20.28
N SER A 274 -3.57 11.52 20.78
CA SER A 274 -3.36 10.58 21.89
C SER A 274 -2.46 9.44 21.38
N SER A 275 -1.75 8.84 22.31
CA SER A 275 -0.91 7.69 21.99
C SER A 275 -1.58 6.40 22.43
N GLU A 276 -1.52 5.36 21.62
CA GLU A 276 -2.04 4.02 21.93
C GLU A 276 -0.94 2.97 21.78
N PHE A 277 -1.10 1.88 22.53
CA PHE A 277 -0.27 0.69 22.40
C PHE A 277 -0.83 -0.19 21.29
N ILE A 278 -0.07 -0.36 20.22
CA ILE A 278 -0.39 -1.34 19.18
C ILE A 278 0.47 -2.59 19.33
N PRO A 279 -0.09 -3.80 19.13
CA PRO A 279 0.69 -5.02 19.03
C PRO A 279 1.70 -4.96 17.88
N LEU A 280 2.89 -5.51 18.08
CA LEU A 280 3.98 -5.52 17.11
C LEU A 280 4.22 -6.90 16.52
N GLY A 281 4.58 -6.91 15.25
CA GLY A 281 5.03 -8.10 14.53
C GLY A 281 3.94 -9.15 14.35
N ALA A 282 4.33 -10.38 14.02
CA ALA A 282 3.37 -11.40 13.62
C ALA A 282 2.60 -12.02 14.80
N THR A 283 3.14 -11.96 16.03
CA THR A 283 2.51 -12.57 17.21
C THR A 283 1.83 -11.56 18.13
N GLY A 284 2.20 -10.27 18.07
CA GLY A 284 1.66 -9.25 18.96
C GLY A 284 2.13 -9.34 20.41
N ASP A 285 3.22 -10.07 20.69
CA ASP A 285 3.72 -10.29 22.06
C ASP A 285 4.33 -9.04 22.70
N SER A 286 4.59 -7.99 21.91
CA SER A 286 5.06 -6.70 22.37
C SER A 286 4.17 -5.58 21.85
N GLU A 287 4.06 -4.52 22.64
CA GLU A 287 3.27 -3.35 22.30
C GLU A 287 4.16 -2.11 22.21
N HIS A 288 3.87 -1.26 21.24
CA HIS A 288 4.57 0.01 21.08
C HIS A 288 3.61 1.18 20.96
N VAL A 289 4.09 2.33 21.42
CA VAL A 289 3.33 3.57 21.46
C VAL A 289 3.32 4.21 20.07
N VAL A 290 2.14 4.33 19.48
CA VAL A 290 1.91 5.03 18.21
C VAL A 290 0.92 6.18 18.37
N LEU A 291 0.95 7.13 17.45
CA LEU A 291 0.00 8.25 17.43
C LEU A 291 -1.33 7.85 16.79
N LEU A 292 -2.43 8.03 17.53
CA LEU A 292 -3.78 7.89 17.01
C LEU A 292 -4.34 9.21 16.49
N ARG A 293 -4.80 9.21 15.26
CA ARG A 293 -5.33 10.42 14.63
C ARG A 293 -6.84 10.49 14.77
N THR A 294 -7.27 11.72 14.93
CA THR A 294 -8.67 12.09 14.83
C THR A 294 -9.20 11.76 13.44
N TRP A 295 -10.42 11.24 13.29
CA TRP A 295 -11.07 11.09 11.98
C TRP A 295 -11.08 12.40 11.19
N ARG A 296 -11.20 13.55 11.85
CA ARG A 296 -11.05 14.84 11.16
C ARG A 296 -9.64 15.05 10.62
N GLN A 297 -8.63 14.74 11.45
CA GLN A 297 -7.22 14.81 11.09
C GLN A 297 -6.87 13.84 9.94
N GLU A 298 -7.44 12.65 9.94
CA GLU A 298 -7.32 11.67 8.85
C GLU A 298 -7.86 12.23 7.53
N MET A 299 -9.06 12.83 7.56
CA MET A 299 -9.66 13.44 6.36
C MET A 299 -8.87 14.66 5.86
N ASP A 300 -8.38 15.49 6.78
CA ASP A 300 -7.55 16.65 6.43
C ASP A 300 -6.19 16.20 5.85
N ALA A 301 -5.63 15.10 6.36
CA ALA A 301 -4.40 14.50 5.83
C ALA A 301 -4.59 13.82 4.49
N ASP A 302 -5.72 13.13 4.27
CA ASP A 302 -6.09 12.59 2.95
C ASP A 302 -6.17 13.72 1.91
N ALA A 303 -6.83 14.82 2.25
CA ALA A 303 -6.99 15.95 1.34
C ALA A 303 -5.65 16.62 0.98
N LEU A 304 -4.81 16.90 1.97
CA LEU A 304 -3.50 17.52 1.73
C LEU A 304 -2.50 16.54 1.11
N GLY A 305 -2.49 15.28 1.56
CA GLY A 305 -1.66 14.21 1.02
C GLY A 305 -1.93 13.99 -0.46
N TYR A 306 -3.19 14.05 -0.88
CA TYR A 306 -3.55 14.02 -2.30
C TYR A 306 -2.97 15.18 -3.10
N LYS A 307 -3.03 16.41 -2.57
CA LYS A 307 -2.43 17.57 -3.26
C LYS A 307 -0.91 17.42 -3.36
N LEU A 308 -0.25 16.97 -2.30
CA LEU A 308 1.18 16.67 -2.30
C LEU A 308 1.54 15.62 -3.35
N LEU A 309 0.76 14.55 -3.46
CA LEU A 309 0.91 13.53 -4.50
C LEU A 309 0.86 14.17 -5.91
N LEU A 310 -0.19 14.94 -6.20
CA LEU A 310 -0.34 15.57 -7.52
C LEU A 310 0.85 16.48 -7.85
N HIS A 311 1.31 17.28 -6.89
CA HIS A 311 2.47 18.15 -7.07
C HIS A 311 3.78 17.37 -7.22
N ALA A 312 3.96 16.29 -6.47
CA ALA A 312 5.12 15.41 -6.59
C ALA A 312 5.18 14.77 -7.98
N MET A 313 4.02 14.43 -8.52
CA MET A 313 3.91 13.88 -9.86
C MET A 313 4.09 14.95 -10.94
N ALA A 314 3.46 16.11 -10.82
CA ALA A 314 3.53 17.21 -11.79
C ALA A 314 4.93 17.85 -11.88
N GLY A 315 5.65 17.95 -10.76
CA GLY A 315 7.04 18.42 -10.73
C GLY A 315 7.99 17.54 -11.55
N ALA A 316 7.62 16.28 -11.79
CA ALA A 316 8.35 15.40 -12.70
C ALA A 316 7.95 15.55 -14.19
N GLU A 317 6.87 16.27 -14.50
CA GLU A 317 6.35 16.45 -15.86
C GLU A 317 6.81 17.75 -16.54
N SER A 318 7.35 18.72 -15.80
CA SER A 318 7.47 20.11 -16.25
C SER A 318 8.57 20.42 -17.29
N GLN A 319 9.06 19.45 -18.08
CA GLN A 319 10.11 19.68 -19.10
C GLN A 319 9.93 18.83 -20.37
N ASP A 320 8.87 19.03 -21.16
CA ASP A 320 8.67 18.42 -22.50
C ASP A 320 8.38 16.90 -22.53
N LEU A 321 7.33 16.42 -21.86
CA LEU A 321 6.94 15.01 -21.95
C LEU A 321 5.66 14.74 -22.75
N ASP A 322 5.79 13.68 -23.54
CA ASP A 322 4.88 13.11 -24.54
C ASP A 322 3.48 12.81 -23.96
N LYS A 323 2.44 12.77 -24.82
CA LYS A 323 1.04 12.54 -24.42
C LYS A 323 0.83 11.28 -23.56
N LYS A 324 1.68 10.26 -23.74
CA LYS A 324 1.66 9.02 -22.95
C LYS A 324 1.98 9.23 -21.48
N PHE A 325 2.84 10.20 -21.15
CA PHE A 325 3.17 10.52 -19.76
C PHE A 325 1.95 11.07 -19.01
N SER A 326 1.10 11.82 -19.73
CA SER A 326 -0.18 12.30 -19.19
C SER A 326 -1.17 11.18 -18.85
N GLU A 327 -1.01 9.96 -19.38
CA GLU A 327 -1.87 8.83 -19.03
C GLU A 327 -1.43 8.17 -17.71
N TYR A 328 -0.12 8.00 -17.50
CA TYR A 328 0.43 7.47 -16.25
C TYR A 328 0.11 8.34 -15.06
N TYR A 329 0.27 9.67 -15.22
CA TYR A 329 -0.13 10.63 -14.21
C TYR A 329 -1.58 10.43 -13.74
N ARG A 330 -2.49 10.05 -14.63
CA ARG A 330 -3.89 9.86 -14.25
C ARG A 330 -4.13 8.56 -13.52
N PHE A 331 -3.47 7.49 -13.95
CA PHE A 331 -3.57 6.21 -13.25
C PHE A 331 -3.04 6.35 -11.83
N ALA A 332 -1.86 6.96 -11.69
CA ALA A 332 -1.29 7.25 -10.38
C ALA A 332 -2.16 8.23 -9.57
N SER A 333 -2.77 9.25 -10.18
CA SER A 333 -3.68 10.17 -9.46
C SER A 333 -5.01 9.54 -9.03
N MET A 334 -5.39 8.40 -9.61
CA MET A 334 -6.56 7.61 -9.20
C MET A 334 -6.19 6.51 -8.19
N GLY A 335 -4.91 6.19 -8.06
CA GLY A 335 -4.36 5.25 -7.10
C GLY A 335 -4.93 5.44 -5.67
N PRO A 336 -4.96 6.65 -5.10
CA PRO A 336 -5.46 6.88 -3.74
C PRO A 336 -6.90 6.41 -3.50
N LEU A 337 -7.80 6.65 -4.46
CA LEU A 337 -9.18 6.20 -4.36
C LEU A 337 -9.25 4.66 -4.42
N PHE A 338 -8.46 4.07 -5.31
CA PHE A 338 -8.38 2.62 -5.42
C PHE A 338 -7.73 1.96 -4.20
N PHE A 339 -6.77 2.61 -3.55
CA PHE A 339 -6.20 2.16 -2.27
C PHE A 339 -7.26 2.12 -1.17
N LEU A 340 -8.08 3.16 -1.06
CA LEU A 340 -9.17 3.19 -0.08
C LEU A 340 -10.25 2.13 -0.39
N ASP A 341 -10.51 1.83 -1.66
CA ASP A 341 -11.34 0.66 -2.02
C ASP A 341 -10.71 -0.62 -1.47
N CYS A 342 -9.41 -0.85 -1.72
CA CYS A 342 -8.73 -2.06 -1.29
C CYS A 342 -8.70 -2.21 0.25
N LEU A 343 -8.50 -1.10 0.98
CA LEU A 343 -8.57 -1.11 2.44
C LEU A 343 -9.96 -1.48 2.95
N GLU A 344 -11.05 -0.98 2.34
CA GLU A 344 -12.42 -1.37 2.69
C GLU A 344 -12.60 -2.90 2.60
N LEU A 345 -12.05 -3.52 1.55
CA LEU A 345 -12.13 -4.97 1.36
C LEU A 345 -11.29 -5.75 2.40
N LEU A 346 -10.16 -5.20 2.80
CA LEU A 346 -9.29 -5.78 3.81
C LEU A 346 -9.93 -5.71 5.21
N ASP A 347 -10.51 -4.57 5.58
CA ASP A 347 -11.22 -4.36 6.84
C ASP A 347 -12.39 -5.35 6.96
N ASP A 348 -13.18 -5.46 5.89
CA ASP A 348 -14.27 -6.43 5.82
C ASP A 348 -13.78 -7.88 5.99
N ALA A 349 -12.64 -8.23 5.37
CA ALA A 349 -12.06 -9.57 5.48
C ALA A 349 -11.51 -9.84 6.89
N ARG A 350 -10.95 -8.83 7.57
CA ARG A 350 -10.53 -8.90 8.98
C ARG A 350 -11.72 -9.11 9.90
N ILE A 351 -12.82 -8.39 9.70
CA ILE A 351 -14.06 -8.60 10.46
C ILE A 351 -14.51 -10.06 10.38
N ILE A 352 -14.49 -10.65 9.18
CA ILE A 352 -14.83 -12.07 8.99
C ILE A 352 -13.90 -12.99 9.76
N GLN A 353 -12.59 -12.76 9.67
CA GLN A 353 -11.58 -13.57 10.36
C GLN A 353 -11.74 -13.50 11.89
N GLU A 354 -11.90 -12.29 12.44
CA GLU A 354 -11.92 -12.05 13.88
C GLU A 354 -13.24 -12.47 14.53
N THR A 355 -14.36 -12.25 13.85
CA THR A 355 -15.69 -12.45 14.44
C THR A 355 -16.38 -13.73 13.96
N GLY A 356 -15.97 -14.26 12.80
CA GLY A 356 -16.70 -15.31 12.11
C GLY A 356 -18.05 -14.86 11.54
N GLU A 357 -18.32 -13.56 11.48
CA GLU A 357 -19.54 -12.96 10.94
C GLU A 357 -19.25 -12.16 9.66
N LEU A 358 -20.26 -12.03 8.79
CA LEU A 358 -20.14 -11.15 7.64
C LEU A 358 -20.19 -9.67 8.08
N PRO A 359 -19.48 -8.76 7.39
CA PRO A 359 -19.54 -7.34 7.69
C PRO A 359 -20.98 -6.82 7.65
N HIS A 360 -21.33 -5.98 8.62
CA HIS A 360 -22.67 -5.41 8.71
C HIS A 360 -22.87 -4.33 7.65
N GLU A 361 -23.85 -4.50 6.76
CA GLU A 361 -24.23 -3.45 5.82
C GLU A 361 -24.86 -2.26 6.57
N LEU A 362 -24.11 -1.17 6.67
CA LEU A 362 -24.59 0.07 7.30
C LEU A 362 -25.78 0.67 6.54
N SER A 363 -26.86 0.93 7.26
CA SER A 363 -28.00 1.67 6.75
C SER A 363 -27.63 3.12 6.42
N GLU A 364 -28.41 3.78 5.56
CA GLU A 364 -28.20 5.21 5.25
C GLU A 364 -28.33 6.12 6.49
N LYS A 365 -29.07 5.69 7.52
CA LYS A 365 -29.13 6.42 8.79
C LYS A 365 -27.79 6.34 9.52
N GLU A 366 -27.19 5.16 9.60
CA GLU A 366 -25.88 4.94 10.22
C GLU A 366 -24.77 5.64 9.44
N LYS A 367 -24.76 5.54 8.10
CA LYS A 367 -23.81 6.29 7.26
C LYS A 367 -23.93 7.80 7.46
N ARG A 368 -25.13 8.34 7.61
CA ARG A 368 -25.32 9.77 7.95
C ARG A 368 -24.78 10.11 9.34
N ALA A 369 -24.97 9.23 10.32
CA ALA A 369 -24.38 9.41 11.65
C ALA A 369 -22.84 9.42 11.58
N LEU A 370 -22.24 8.45 10.89
CA LEU A 370 -20.78 8.36 10.69
C LEU A 370 -20.21 9.57 9.94
N ARG A 371 -20.89 10.08 8.91
CA ARG A 371 -20.50 11.34 8.25
C ARG A 371 -20.46 12.50 9.23
N SER A 372 -21.39 12.55 10.20
CA SER A 372 -21.37 13.62 11.22
C SER A 372 -20.20 13.51 12.21
N CYS A 373 -19.66 12.31 12.43
CA CYS A 373 -18.47 12.09 13.27
C CYS A 373 -17.22 12.80 12.69
N THR A 374 -17.12 12.97 11.37
CA THR A 374 -15.97 13.64 10.72
C THR A 374 -15.78 15.12 11.09
N ASN A 375 -16.83 15.78 11.58
CA ASN A 375 -16.80 17.21 11.93
C ASN A 375 -16.60 17.47 13.43
N GLN A 376 -16.52 16.41 14.24
CA GLN A 376 -16.42 16.53 15.69
C GLN A 376 -14.95 16.35 16.12
N ALA A 377 -14.50 17.21 17.05
CA ALA A 377 -13.22 17.01 17.72
C ALA A 377 -13.32 15.74 18.58
N LEU A 378 -12.34 14.86 18.44
CA LEU A 378 -12.45 13.41 18.60
C LEU A 378 -12.58 12.83 20.02
N ALA A 379 -13.11 13.56 20.99
CA ALA A 379 -13.38 12.97 22.28
C ALA A 379 -14.81 12.40 22.30
N GLU A 380 -14.94 11.14 21.86
CA GLU A 380 -15.96 10.19 22.32
C GLU A 380 -17.43 10.58 22.08
N SER A 381 -17.93 10.41 20.85
CA SER A 381 -19.30 9.89 20.76
C SER A 381 -19.21 8.38 20.79
N PRO A 382 -19.65 7.70 21.87
CA PRO A 382 -19.76 6.24 21.91
C PRO A 382 -20.52 5.70 20.69
N GLU A 383 -21.42 6.50 20.11
CA GLU A 383 -22.17 6.13 18.91
C GLU A 383 -21.27 5.94 17.70
N CYS A 384 -20.17 6.70 17.56
CA CYS A 384 -19.22 6.53 16.45
C CYS A 384 -18.36 5.28 16.66
N LEU A 385 -17.92 5.01 17.89
CA LEU A 385 -17.07 3.84 18.24
C LEU A 385 -17.85 2.52 18.30
N VAL A 386 -19.14 2.55 18.63
CA VAL A 386 -19.98 1.33 18.61
C VAL A 386 -20.18 0.83 17.18
N LEU A 387 -20.16 1.74 16.20
CA LEU A 387 -20.39 1.42 14.80
C LEU A 387 -19.11 1.03 14.03
N VAL A 388 -17.92 1.43 14.52
CA VAL A 388 -16.64 1.20 13.84
C VAL A 388 -15.61 0.77 14.88
N ARG A 389 -15.02 -0.42 14.68
CA ARG A 389 -14.04 -1.01 15.60
C ARG A 389 -12.61 -0.49 15.41
N ASP A 390 -12.39 0.31 14.37
CA ASP A 390 -11.07 0.79 13.98
C ASP A 390 -10.76 2.20 14.46
N THR A 391 -9.46 2.43 14.64
CA THR A 391 -8.88 3.73 15.01
C THR A 391 -8.93 4.74 13.84
N HIS A 392 -9.02 4.25 12.60
CA HIS A 392 -9.21 5.08 11.40
C HIS A 392 -10.70 5.21 11.02
N PRO A 393 -11.10 6.31 10.35
CA PRO A 393 -12.41 6.38 9.73
C PRO A 393 -12.58 5.28 8.68
N PRO A 394 -13.80 4.73 8.50
CA PRO A 394 -14.05 3.71 7.49
C PRO A 394 -13.56 4.15 6.11
N ALA A 395 -12.89 3.24 5.39
CA ALA A 395 -12.25 3.59 4.12
C ALA A 395 -13.24 4.14 3.07
N TRP A 396 -14.50 3.68 3.05
CA TRP A 396 -15.54 4.25 2.18
C TRP A 396 -15.83 5.73 2.45
N LEU A 397 -15.71 6.17 3.70
CA LEU A 397 -15.95 7.55 4.12
C LEU A 397 -14.77 8.44 3.73
N ARG A 398 -13.53 7.94 3.95
CA ARG A 398 -12.30 8.57 3.46
C ARG A 398 -12.36 8.78 1.95
N ARG A 399 -12.79 7.75 1.23
CA ARG A 399 -12.97 7.79 -0.23
C ARG A 399 -14.00 8.82 -0.67
N GLU A 400 -15.14 8.93 0.03
CA GLU A 400 -16.17 9.94 -0.29
C GLU A 400 -15.62 11.37 -0.20
N VAL A 401 -14.81 11.64 0.83
CA VAL A 401 -14.16 12.95 1.01
C VAL A 401 -13.09 13.16 -0.04
N LEU A 402 -12.20 12.18 -0.22
CA LEU A 402 -11.09 12.27 -1.17
C LEU A 402 -11.56 12.42 -2.62
N ALA A 403 -12.66 11.77 -3.01
CA ALA A 403 -13.23 11.89 -4.35
C ALA A 403 -13.63 13.33 -4.70
N ARG A 404 -14.06 14.13 -3.70
CA ARG A 404 -14.35 15.55 -3.89
C ARG A 404 -13.08 16.36 -4.13
N VAL A 405 -12.01 16.03 -3.43
CA VAL A 405 -10.68 16.66 -3.62
C VAL A 405 -10.15 16.32 -5.02
N VAL A 406 -10.21 15.04 -5.42
CA VAL A 406 -9.85 14.59 -6.77
C VAL A 406 -10.61 15.38 -7.85
N GLN A 407 -11.93 15.54 -7.68
CA GLN A 407 -12.76 16.30 -8.62
C GLN A 407 -12.38 17.80 -8.69
N GLN A 408 -11.91 18.39 -7.58
CA GLN A 408 -11.51 19.79 -7.52
C GLN A 408 -10.12 20.01 -8.14
N GLU A 409 -9.19 19.10 -7.91
CA GLU A 409 -7.79 19.26 -8.31
C GLU A 409 -7.50 18.75 -9.73
N MET A 410 -8.28 17.78 -10.24
CA MET A 410 -8.09 17.27 -11.61
C MET A 410 -8.76 18.16 -12.66
N HIS A 411 -7.95 18.81 -13.52
CA HIS A 411 -8.44 19.68 -14.59
C HIS A 411 -9.17 18.89 -15.70
N PRO A 412 -10.31 19.40 -16.25
CA PRO A 412 -11.11 18.70 -17.27
C PRO A 412 -10.39 18.41 -18.59
N ASP A 413 -9.39 19.21 -18.96
CA ASP A 413 -8.71 19.09 -20.26
C ASP A 413 -7.80 17.85 -20.37
N HIS A 414 -7.52 17.19 -19.25
CA HIS A 414 -6.80 15.94 -19.23
C HIS A 414 -7.80 14.77 -19.33
N ASN A 415 -8.49 14.59 -20.46
CA ASN A 415 -9.57 13.58 -20.67
C ASN A 415 -9.30 12.55 -21.81
N SER A 416 -8.23 11.77 -21.76
CA SER A 416 -8.17 10.40 -22.30
C SER A 416 -9.31 9.57 -21.69
N LYS A 417 -10.34 9.34 -22.51
CA LYS A 417 -11.49 8.48 -22.21
C LYS A 417 -11.05 7.08 -21.79
N VAL A 418 -10.00 6.55 -22.43
CA VAL A 418 -9.48 5.20 -22.17
C VAL A 418 -8.91 5.10 -20.76
N ALA A 419 -8.03 6.04 -20.35
CA ALA A 419 -7.46 6.02 -19.02
C ALA A 419 -8.54 6.11 -17.92
N LYS A 420 -9.52 7.00 -18.12
CA LYS A 420 -10.67 7.14 -17.21
C LYS A 420 -11.51 5.88 -17.13
N ALA A 421 -11.83 5.27 -18.27
CA ALA A 421 -12.60 4.03 -18.34
C ALA A 421 -11.86 2.85 -17.68
N ARG A 422 -10.55 2.72 -17.88
CA ARG A 422 -9.73 1.68 -17.23
C ARG A 422 -9.66 1.88 -15.72
N ALA A 423 -9.37 3.10 -15.25
CA ALA A 423 -9.34 3.40 -13.82
C ALA A 423 -10.70 3.13 -13.14
N ALA A 424 -11.79 3.52 -13.80
CA ALA A 424 -13.14 3.21 -13.35
C ALA A 424 -13.38 1.69 -13.34
N ALA A 425 -12.99 0.96 -14.39
CA ALA A 425 -13.14 -0.49 -14.48
C ALA A 425 -12.38 -1.22 -13.35
N MET A 426 -11.17 -0.79 -13.00
CA MET A 426 -10.41 -1.34 -11.86
C MET A 426 -11.15 -1.12 -10.53
N THR A 427 -11.58 0.12 -10.28
CA THR A 427 -12.27 0.54 -9.06
C THR A 427 -13.62 -0.19 -8.90
N TYR A 428 -14.48 -0.17 -9.92
CA TYR A 428 -15.74 -0.89 -9.86
C TYR A 428 -15.55 -2.41 -9.89
N GLY A 429 -14.52 -2.87 -10.59
CA GLY A 429 -14.24 -4.29 -10.76
C GLY A 429 -13.87 -5.00 -9.49
N ILE A 430 -12.98 -4.39 -8.69
CA ILE A 430 -12.56 -4.99 -7.43
C ILE A 430 -13.75 -5.11 -6.44
N ASN A 431 -14.63 -4.11 -6.41
CA ASN A 431 -15.85 -4.13 -5.61
C ASN A 431 -16.84 -5.22 -6.06
N ILE A 432 -17.01 -5.43 -7.37
CA ILE A 432 -17.85 -6.51 -7.89
C ILE A 432 -17.25 -7.88 -7.57
N LEU A 433 -15.94 -8.05 -7.77
CA LEU A 433 -15.25 -9.29 -7.42
C LEU A 433 -15.44 -9.62 -5.95
N TYR A 434 -15.26 -8.64 -5.07
CA TYR A 434 -15.46 -8.80 -3.65
C TYR A 434 -16.87 -9.29 -3.33
N LYS A 435 -17.92 -8.59 -3.81
CA LYS A 435 -19.32 -9.00 -3.57
C LYS A 435 -19.62 -10.40 -4.08
N GLN A 436 -19.05 -10.80 -5.20
CA GLN A 436 -19.23 -12.14 -5.76
C GLN A 436 -18.40 -13.21 -5.04
N SER A 437 -17.32 -12.80 -4.39
CA SER A 437 -16.37 -13.68 -3.69
C SER A 437 -16.64 -13.76 -2.18
N LEU A 438 -17.52 -12.91 -1.64
CA LEU A 438 -17.75 -12.76 -0.20
C LEU A 438 -18.06 -14.09 0.50
N ASN A 439 -18.93 -14.93 -0.09
CA ASN A 439 -19.24 -16.25 0.47
C ASN A 439 -18.03 -17.19 0.43
N ALA A 440 -17.22 -17.15 -0.64
CA ALA A 440 -16.02 -17.97 -0.75
C ALA A 440 -14.95 -17.52 0.26
N LEU A 441 -14.76 -16.20 0.39
CA LEU A 441 -13.88 -15.57 1.37
C LEU A 441 -14.28 -15.96 2.81
N TYR A 442 -15.57 -15.84 3.13
CA TYR A 442 -16.15 -16.26 4.40
C TYR A 442 -15.82 -17.72 4.73
N ASN A 443 -16.06 -18.63 3.79
CA ASN A 443 -15.80 -20.05 3.99
C ASN A 443 -14.30 -20.34 4.16
N ASN A 444 -13.42 -19.67 3.42
CA ASN A 444 -11.96 -19.83 3.53
C ASN A 444 -11.46 -19.38 4.90
N LEU A 445 -11.82 -18.17 5.34
CA LEU A 445 -11.36 -17.61 6.61
C LEU A 445 -11.90 -18.39 7.82
N LEU A 446 -13.14 -18.89 7.75
CA LEU A 446 -13.69 -19.75 8.80
C LEU A 446 -13.01 -21.13 8.88
N ALA A 447 -12.65 -21.71 7.74
CA ALA A 447 -11.97 -23.00 7.71
C ALA A 447 -10.60 -22.91 8.41
N ASP A 448 -9.85 -21.84 8.15
CA ASP A 448 -8.56 -21.59 8.80
C ASP A 448 -8.70 -21.23 10.29
N SER A 449 -9.69 -20.42 10.66
CA SER A 449 -9.92 -20.05 12.07
C SER A 449 -10.25 -21.28 12.93
N ARG A 450 -11.02 -22.23 12.40
CA ARG A 450 -11.29 -23.52 13.06
C ARG A 450 -10.05 -24.39 13.15
N ALA A 451 -9.20 -24.39 12.11
CA ALA A 451 -7.93 -25.11 12.13
C ALA A 451 -6.99 -24.53 13.22
N ALA A 452 -6.88 -23.21 13.32
CA ALA A 452 -6.11 -22.52 14.36
C ALA A 452 -6.63 -22.82 15.77
N ALA A 453 -7.95 -22.77 15.99
CA ALA A 453 -8.57 -23.12 17.27
C ALA A 453 -8.34 -24.59 17.66
N SER A 454 -8.25 -25.51 16.68
CA SER A 454 -7.93 -26.92 16.94
C SER A 454 -6.46 -27.18 17.26
N TYR A 455 -5.59 -26.20 16.99
CA TYR A 455 -4.15 -26.27 17.23
C TYR A 455 -3.68 -25.56 18.50
N GLN A 456 -4.57 -24.95 19.29
CA GLN A 456 -4.16 -24.46 20.61
C GLN A 456 -3.76 -25.65 21.50
N PRO A 457 -2.46 -25.81 21.87
CA PRO A 457 -2.11 -26.78 22.88
C PRO A 457 -2.80 -26.36 24.18
N LEU A 458 -3.38 -27.33 24.90
CA LEU A 458 -3.90 -27.17 26.25
C LEU A 458 -2.79 -26.62 27.17
N VAL A 459 -2.64 -25.30 27.21
CA VAL A 459 -1.78 -24.58 28.15
C VAL A 459 -2.61 -23.41 28.68
N ARG A 460 -3.14 -23.63 29.88
CA ARG A 460 -3.58 -22.59 30.81
C ARG A 460 -2.45 -22.28 31.76
#